data_AF-A0A960HUQ4-F1
#
_entry.id   AF-A0A960HUQ4-F1
#
_cell.length_a   1.000
_cell.length_b   1.000
_cell.length_c   1.000
_cell.angle_alpha   90.00
_cell.angle_beta   90.00
_cell.angle_gamma   90.00
#
_symmetry.space_group_name_H-M   'P 1'
#
loop_
_entity.id
_entity.type
_entity.pdbx_description
1 polymer ?
#
loop_
_entity_poly.entity_id
_entity_poly.type
_entity_poly.pdbx_seq_one_letter_code
_entity_poly.pdbx_strand_id
1 'polypeptide(L)'
;MDHPDAPTAPDPAAAPGDVDRFANRELSWLDFNARVLEAAADPTVPLLERAKFCAIFSQNLDEFFQVRVAGLADQVAAKVGRTSPDGKTPSQQLTAITSRVGDLVDRLEHLFLDKLVSELAEVGIVFSNWPELDDDDRAYLVQEFETRIFPVLTPLAVDPGHPFPYISSLSLNLA
;
A
#
# COMPACT_ATOMS: atom_id res chain seq x y z
N MET A 1 59.53 5.86 -11.45
CA MET A 1 59.40 5.04 -10.23
C MET A 1 57.93 4.91 -9.97
N ASP A 2 57.41 3.71 -10.18
CA ASP A 2 56.02 3.32 -9.98
C ASP A 2 55.55 3.66 -8.57
N HIS A 3 54.42 4.36 -8.48
CA HIS A 3 53.63 4.37 -7.26
C HIS A 3 52.93 3.01 -7.17
N PRO A 4 53.06 2.26 -6.07
CA PRO A 4 52.39 0.98 -5.94
C PRO A 4 50.89 1.19 -5.80
N ASP A 5 50.10 0.52 -6.64
CA ASP A 5 48.68 0.30 -6.43
C ASP A 5 48.48 -0.33 -5.04
N ALA A 6 47.85 0.42 -4.14
CA ALA A 6 47.39 -0.13 -2.88
C ALA A 6 46.27 -1.15 -3.19
N PRO A 7 46.30 -2.36 -2.61
CA PRO A 7 45.24 -3.32 -2.83
C PRO A 7 43.95 -2.77 -2.24
N THR A 8 42.96 -2.50 -3.11
CA THR A 8 41.59 -2.21 -2.71
C THR A 8 41.09 -3.38 -1.87
N ALA A 9 40.86 -3.15 -0.58
CA ALA A 9 40.34 -4.16 0.32
C ALA A 9 39.00 -4.70 -0.25
N PRO A 10 38.78 -6.02 -0.24
CA PRO A 10 37.49 -6.57 -0.62
C PRO A 10 36.42 -6.03 0.34
N ASP A 11 35.33 -5.50 -0.22
CA ASP A 11 34.11 -5.15 0.50
C ASP A 11 33.67 -6.39 1.29
N PRO A 12 33.49 -6.31 2.63
CA PRO A 12 33.12 -7.48 3.42
C PRO A 12 31.69 -7.86 3.08
N ALA A 13 31.53 -8.68 2.04
CA ALA A 13 30.38 -9.54 1.90
C ALA A 13 30.24 -10.28 3.24
N ALA A 14 29.10 -10.07 3.90
CA ALA A 14 28.82 -10.56 5.24
C ALA A 14 29.32 -11.99 5.43
N ALA A 15 30.11 -12.21 6.49
CA ALA A 15 30.64 -13.52 6.80
C ALA A 15 29.49 -14.55 6.92
N PRO A 16 29.67 -15.82 6.50
CA PRO A 16 28.58 -16.80 6.33
C PRO A 16 27.80 -17.22 7.60
N GLY A 17 28.00 -16.57 8.74
CA GLY A 17 27.31 -16.86 10.01
C GLY A 17 26.48 -15.71 10.59
N ASP A 18 26.35 -14.57 9.89
CA ASP A 18 25.68 -13.37 10.43
C ASP A 18 24.27 -13.14 9.87
N VAL A 19 23.86 -13.91 8.85
CA VAL A 19 22.61 -13.71 8.11
C VAL A 19 21.36 -13.96 8.97
N ASP A 20 21.42 -14.95 9.88
CA ASP A 20 20.33 -15.28 10.82
C ASP A 20 20.18 -14.27 11.98
N ARG A 21 21.10 -13.31 12.12
CA ARG A 21 21.04 -12.32 13.21
C ARG A 21 20.28 -11.05 12.85
N PHE A 22 20.02 -10.83 11.56
CA PHE A 22 19.39 -9.61 11.08
C PHE A 22 17.98 -9.88 10.55
N ALA A 23 17.01 -9.13 11.05
CA ALA A 23 15.68 -9.09 10.47
C ALA A 23 15.70 -8.27 9.16
N ASN A 24 14.90 -8.66 8.18
CA ASN A 24 14.73 -7.86 6.97
C ASN A 24 14.06 -6.52 7.33
N ARG A 25 14.67 -5.41 6.88
CA ARG A 25 14.19 -4.06 7.21
C ARG A 25 12.78 -3.79 6.67
N GLU A 26 12.49 -4.24 5.46
CA GLU A 26 11.21 -3.98 4.81
C GLU A 26 10.09 -4.81 5.43
N LEU A 27 10.35 -6.07 5.75
CA LEU A 27 9.39 -6.90 6.50
C LEU A 27 9.19 -6.39 7.93
N SER A 28 10.25 -5.91 8.60
CA SER A 28 10.12 -5.29 9.92
C SER A 28 9.27 -4.02 9.88
N TRP A 29 9.33 -3.27 8.78
CA TRP A 29 8.46 -2.11 8.57
C TRP A 29 7.00 -2.55 8.38
N LEU A 30 6.74 -3.62 7.61
CA LEU A 30 5.39 -4.19 7.47
C LEU A 30 4.85 -4.70 8.80
N ASP A 31 5.69 -5.29 9.65
CA ASP A 31 5.29 -5.73 10.99
C ASP A 31 5.01 -4.55 11.93
N PHE A 32 5.70 -3.42 11.75
CA PHE A 32 5.30 -2.18 12.42
C PHE A 32 3.92 -1.72 11.95
N ASN A 33 3.67 -1.69 10.63
CA ASN A 33 2.36 -1.28 10.11
C ASN A 33 1.25 -2.28 10.53
N ALA A 34 1.57 -3.56 10.69
CA ALA A 34 0.65 -4.56 11.23
C ALA A 34 0.14 -4.22 12.64
N ARG A 35 0.94 -3.53 13.47
CA ARG A 35 0.51 -3.04 14.79
C ARG A 35 -0.51 -1.90 14.70
N VAL A 36 -0.47 -1.10 13.63
CA VAL A 36 -1.52 -0.11 13.35
C VAL A 36 -2.84 -0.82 13.08
N LEU A 37 -2.79 -1.92 12.31
CA LEU A 37 -3.96 -2.76 12.06
C LEU A 37 -4.45 -3.49 13.32
N GLU A 38 -3.56 -3.84 14.25
CA GLU A 38 -3.94 -4.33 15.58
C GLU A 38 -4.73 -3.29 16.38
N ALA A 39 -4.34 -2.01 16.33
CA ALA A 39 -5.10 -0.93 16.97
C ALA A 39 -6.49 -0.73 16.34
N ALA A 40 -6.63 -0.94 15.02
CA ALA A 40 -7.94 -0.95 14.36
C ALA A 40 -8.83 -2.12 14.82
N ALA A 41 -8.22 -3.25 15.17
CA ALA A 41 -8.93 -4.46 15.61
C ALA A 41 -9.27 -4.47 17.11
N ASP A 42 -8.72 -3.55 17.90
CA ASP A 42 -8.89 -3.52 19.35
C ASP A 42 -10.25 -2.91 19.74
N PRO A 43 -11.18 -3.68 20.34
CA PRO A 43 -12.51 -3.19 20.73
C PRO A 43 -12.47 -2.18 21.88
N THR A 44 -11.34 -2.02 22.57
CA THR A 44 -11.17 -0.98 23.61
C THR A 44 -10.91 0.41 23.02
N VAL A 45 -10.55 0.47 21.73
CA VAL A 45 -10.39 1.72 20.97
C VAL A 45 -11.76 2.20 20.48
N PRO A 46 -12.08 3.50 20.59
CA PRO A 46 -13.34 4.04 20.08
C PRO A 46 -13.58 3.71 18.60
N LEU A 47 -14.82 3.42 18.23
CA LEU A 47 -15.20 2.90 16.91
C LEU A 47 -14.67 3.75 15.73
N LEU A 48 -14.83 5.07 15.79
CA LEU A 48 -14.32 5.95 14.74
C LEU A 48 -12.78 6.01 14.69
N GLU A 49 -12.11 5.86 15.83
CA GLU A 49 -10.65 5.78 15.87
C GLU A 49 -10.16 4.45 15.26
N ARG A 50 -10.90 3.35 15.42
CA ARG A 50 -10.61 2.08 14.74
C ARG A 50 -10.71 2.22 13.22
N ALA A 51 -11.78 2.85 12.72
CA ALA A 51 -11.93 3.14 11.28
C ALA A 51 -10.81 4.06 10.77
N LYS A 52 -10.38 5.03 11.58
CA LYS A 52 -9.24 5.89 11.26
C LYS A 52 -7.92 5.12 11.22
N PHE A 53 -7.70 4.14 12.10
CA PHE A 53 -6.51 3.29 12.04
C PHE A 53 -6.47 2.44 10.76
N CYS A 54 -7.62 2.00 10.23
CA CYS A 54 -7.69 1.39 8.90
C CYS A 54 -7.17 2.36 7.81
N ALA A 55 -7.61 3.62 7.84
CA ALA A 55 -7.12 4.64 6.89
C ALA A 55 -5.62 4.94 7.05
N ILE A 56 -5.13 5.05 8.30
CA ILE A 56 -3.70 5.26 8.59
C ILE A 56 -2.86 4.08 8.08
N PHE A 57 -3.32 2.84 8.30
CA PHE A 57 -2.65 1.65 7.78
C PHE A 57 -2.50 1.72 6.25
N SER A 58 -3.57 2.07 5.52
CA SER A 58 -3.55 2.19 4.07
C SER A 58 -2.64 3.31 3.58
N GLN A 59 -2.69 4.49 4.22
CA GLN A 59 -1.81 5.60 3.86
C GLN A 59 -0.33 5.27 4.08
N ASN A 60 0.01 4.64 5.21
CA ASN A 60 1.37 4.18 5.46
C ASN A 60 1.82 3.20 4.38
N LEU A 61 0.93 2.30 3.95
CA LEU A 61 1.22 1.34 2.90
C LEU A 61 1.49 2.04 1.56
N ASP A 62 0.70 3.05 1.19
CA ASP A 62 0.95 3.87 0.00
C ASP A 62 2.36 4.51 0.02
N GLU A 63 2.74 5.13 1.15
CA GLU A 63 4.08 5.71 1.32
C GLU A 63 5.19 4.66 1.21
N PHE A 64 4.96 3.47 1.78
CA PHE A 64 5.90 2.35 1.68
C PHE A 64 6.08 1.90 0.22
N PHE A 65 5.00 1.82 -0.56
CA PHE A 65 5.10 1.48 -1.98
C PHE A 65 5.82 2.54 -2.80
N GLN A 66 5.46 3.81 -2.60
CA GLN A 66 6.06 4.93 -3.34
C GLN A 66 7.55 5.09 -3.09
N VAL A 67 8.02 4.79 -1.87
CA VAL A 67 9.44 4.99 -1.51
C VAL A 67 10.23 3.69 -1.54
N ARG A 68 9.76 2.67 -0.83
CA ARG A 68 10.56 1.46 -0.53
C ARG A 68 10.47 0.44 -1.65
N VAL A 69 9.26 0.14 -2.11
CA VAL A 69 9.04 -0.81 -3.20
C VAL A 69 9.60 -0.25 -4.50
N ALA A 70 9.39 1.04 -4.79
CA ALA A 70 10.00 1.71 -5.93
C ALA A 70 11.53 1.59 -5.93
N GLY A 71 12.19 1.88 -4.80
CA GLY A 71 13.65 1.75 -4.70
C GLY A 71 14.18 0.33 -4.87
N LEU A 72 13.43 -0.69 -4.44
CA LEU A 72 13.77 -2.09 -4.71
C LEU A 72 13.55 -2.46 -6.18
N ALA A 73 12.48 -1.97 -6.80
CA ALA A 73 12.19 -2.18 -8.22
C ALA A 73 13.29 -1.57 -9.11
N ASP A 74 13.77 -0.37 -8.78
CA ASP A 74 14.90 0.27 -9.48
C ASP A 74 16.18 -0.55 -9.37
N GLN A 75 16.48 -1.14 -8.20
CA GLN A 75 17.63 -2.03 -8.02
C GLN A 75 17.52 -3.28 -8.88
N VAL A 76 16.33 -3.88 -8.99
CA VAL A 76 16.09 -5.04 -9.87
C VAL A 76 16.29 -4.63 -11.33
N ALA A 77 15.73 -3.50 -11.77
CA ALA A 77 15.88 -2.99 -13.13
C ALA A 77 17.34 -2.70 -13.50
N ALA A 78 18.10 -2.15 -12.56
CA ALA A 78 19.53 -1.88 -12.69
C ALA A 78 20.41 -3.15 -12.53
N LYS A 79 19.82 -4.33 -12.29
CA LYS A 79 20.51 -5.61 -12.04
C LYS A 79 21.51 -5.54 -10.88
N VAL A 80 21.20 -4.75 -9.85
CA VAL A 80 21.98 -4.67 -8.62
C VAL A 80 21.74 -5.94 -7.81
N GLY A 81 22.74 -6.82 -7.73
CA GLY A 81 22.68 -8.09 -7.01
C GLY A 81 23.05 -8.03 -5.53
N ARG A 82 23.28 -6.83 -4.97
CA ARG A 82 23.70 -6.69 -3.57
C ARG A 82 22.56 -7.14 -2.65
N THR A 83 22.85 -8.13 -1.80
CA THR A 83 21.89 -8.64 -0.83
C THR A 83 21.72 -7.70 0.35
N SER A 84 20.55 -7.76 0.99
CA SER A 84 20.31 -7.17 2.30
C SER A 84 21.12 -7.91 3.39
N PRO A 85 21.25 -7.34 4.61
CA PRO A 85 21.94 -7.99 5.72
C PRO A 85 21.39 -9.38 6.09
N ASP A 86 20.09 -9.62 5.85
CA ASP A 86 19.43 -10.92 6.01
C ASP A 86 19.55 -11.83 4.78
N GLY A 87 20.46 -11.49 3.85
CA GLY A 87 20.87 -12.34 2.73
C GLY A 87 19.91 -12.36 1.53
N LYS A 88 18.86 -11.55 1.51
CA LYS A 88 17.88 -11.53 0.41
C LYS A 88 18.32 -10.61 -0.72
N THR A 89 18.14 -11.05 -1.96
CA THR A 89 18.26 -10.18 -3.13
C THR A 89 17.07 -9.20 -3.19
N PRO A 90 17.16 -8.09 -3.94
CA PRO A 90 16.02 -7.18 -4.14
C PRO A 90 14.77 -7.89 -4.67
N SER A 91 14.91 -8.81 -5.61
CA SER A 91 13.78 -9.61 -6.12
C SER A 91 13.15 -10.50 -5.06
N GLN A 92 13.96 -11.15 -4.21
CA GLN A 92 13.45 -11.95 -3.10
C GLN A 92 12.74 -11.09 -2.05
N GLN A 93 13.23 -9.89 -1.79
CA GLN A 93 12.55 -8.93 -0.90
C GLN A 93 11.20 -8.50 -1.48
N LEU A 94 11.12 -8.19 -2.78
CA LEU A 94 9.85 -7.86 -3.43
C LEU A 94 8.84 -9.02 -3.34
N THR A 95 9.26 -10.26 -3.59
CA THR A 95 8.38 -11.44 -3.44
C THR A 95 7.87 -11.58 -2.00
N ALA A 96 8.75 -11.43 -1.01
CA ALA A 96 8.36 -11.51 0.41
C ALA A 96 7.42 -10.38 0.81
N ILE A 97 7.66 -9.16 0.33
CA ILE A 97 6.78 -7.99 0.52
C ILE A 97 5.40 -8.27 -0.08
N THR A 98 5.32 -8.72 -1.34
CA THR A 98 4.03 -9.01 -2.00
C THR A 98 3.20 -10.00 -1.18
N SER A 99 3.81 -11.10 -0.71
CA SER A 99 3.12 -12.09 0.12
C SER A 99 2.62 -11.46 1.42
N ARG A 100 3.49 -10.75 2.14
CA ARG A 100 3.15 -10.17 3.45
C ARG A 100 2.10 -9.07 3.35
N VAL A 101 2.14 -8.27 2.28
CA VAL A 101 1.14 -7.23 2.02
C VAL A 101 -0.21 -7.85 1.70
N GLY A 102 -0.26 -8.93 0.91
CA GLY A 102 -1.50 -9.67 0.65
C GLY A 102 -2.19 -10.09 1.95
N ASP A 103 -1.45 -10.75 2.84
CA ASP A 103 -1.98 -11.18 4.16
C ASP A 103 -2.53 -10.02 5.00
N LEU A 104 -1.88 -8.84 4.94
CA LEU A 104 -2.29 -7.67 5.70
C LEU A 104 -3.51 -6.96 5.09
N VAL A 105 -3.58 -6.89 3.77
CA VAL A 105 -4.72 -6.29 3.05
C VAL A 105 -5.96 -7.16 3.24
N ASP A 106 -5.85 -8.49 3.13
CA ASP A 106 -6.97 -9.40 3.40
C ASP A 106 -7.49 -9.21 4.83
N ARG A 107 -6.59 -9.08 5.80
CA ARG A 107 -6.96 -8.81 7.20
C ARG A 107 -7.65 -7.45 7.37
N LEU A 108 -7.19 -6.41 6.67
CA LEU A 108 -7.80 -5.09 6.68
C LEU A 108 -9.22 -5.15 6.11
N GLU A 109 -9.40 -5.80 4.96
CA GLU A 109 -10.69 -5.93 4.30
C GLU A 109 -11.71 -6.66 5.19
N HIS A 110 -11.33 -7.80 5.76
CA HIS A 110 -12.18 -8.53 6.71
C HIS A 110 -12.52 -7.70 7.95
N LEU A 111 -11.54 -6.98 8.52
CA LEU A 111 -11.81 -6.12 9.68
C LEU A 111 -12.79 -5.00 9.32
N PHE A 112 -12.59 -4.35 8.18
CA PHE A 112 -13.39 -3.19 7.80
C PHE A 112 -14.79 -3.61 7.34
N LEU A 113 -14.89 -4.48 6.34
CA LEU A 113 -16.15 -4.86 5.70
C LEU A 113 -17.01 -5.76 6.59
N ASP A 114 -16.42 -6.77 7.23
CA ASP A 114 -17.20 -7.77 7.96
C ASP A 114 -17.49 -7.35 9.41
N LYS A 115 -16.76 -6.37 9.95
CA LYS A 115 -16.95 -5.90 11.34
C LYS A 115 -17.26 -4.41 11.44
N LEU A 116 -16.32 -3.55 11.06
CA LEU A 116 -16.46 -2.12 11.32
C LEU A 116 -17.67 -1.51 10.61
N VAL A 117 -17.97 -1.92 9.37
CA VAL A 117 -19.18 -1.47 8.65
C VAL A 117 -20.45 -1.83 9.43
N SER A 118 -20.54 -3.04 9.98
CA SER A 118 -21.69 -3.46 10.80
C SER A 118 -21.78 -2.66 12.10
N GLU A 119 -20.68 -2.52 12.83
CA GLU A 119 -20.64 -1.76 14.10
C GLU A 119 -20.97 -0.27 13.89
N LEU A 120 -20.56 0.31 12.77
CA LEU A 120 -20.90 1.67 12.38
C LEU A 120 -22.40 1.81 12.09
N ALA A 121 -23.00 0.82 11.41
CA ALA A 121 -24.43 0.82 11.14
C ALA A 121 -25.27 0.79 12.43
N GLU A 122 -24.84 0.06 13.47
CA GLU A 122 -25.51 0.00 14.78
C GLU A 122 -25.60 1.36 15.47
N VAL A 123 -24.67 2.28 15.20
CA VAL A 123 -24.67 3.65 15.72
C VAL A 123 -25.18 4.69 14.72
N GLY A 124 -25.79 4.23 13.62
CA GLY A 124 -26.44 5.09 12.61
C GLY A 124 -25.52 5.60 11.50
N ILE A 125 -24.31 5.05 11.34
CA ILE A 125 -23.39 5.38 10.24
C ILE A 125 -23.44 4.25 9.23
N VAL A 126 -24.20 4.43 8.15
CA VAL A 126 -24.48 3.39 7.16
C VAL A 126 -23.75 3.67 5.85
N PHE A 127 -23.06 2.65 5.33
CA PHE A 127 -22.54 2.66 3.97
C PHE A 127 -23.59 2.06 3.04
N SER A 128 -24.31 2.91 2.32
CA SER A 128 -25.37 2.48 1.41
C SER A 128 -24.84 2.25 0.00
N ASN A 129 -25.43 1.28 -0.71
CA ASN A 129 -25.28 1.13 -2.15
C ASN A 129 -26.50 1.68 -2.91
N TRP A 130 -26.34 1.91 -4.22
CA TRP A 130 -27.38 2.50 -5.05
C TRP A 130 -28.76 1.79 -4.98
N PRO A 131 -28.84 0.45 -5.03
CA PRO A 131 -30.09 -0.28 -4.82
C PRO A 131 -30.81 0.00 -3.50
N GLU A 132 -30.09 0.29 -2.41
CA GLU A 132 -30.64 0.50 -1.07
C GLU A 132 -31.24 1.89 -0.84
N LEU A 133 -30.90 2.85 -1.72
CA LEU A 133 -31.39 4.22 -1.62
C LEU A 133 -32.86 4.34 -2.01
N ASP A 134 -33.59 5.20 -1.31
CA ASP A 134 -34.94 5.59 -1.68
C ASP A 134 -34.95 6.60 -2.86
N ASP A 135 -36.14 6.95 -3.33
CA ASP A 135 -36.30 7.83 -4.48
C ASP A 135 -35.80 9.26 -4.21
N ASP A 136 -35.88 9.74 -2.97
CA ASP A 136 -35.45 11.09 -2.59
C ASP A 136 -33.92 11.17 -2.54
N ASP A 137 -33.26 10.19 -1.92
CA ASP A 137 -31.79 10.08 -1.90
C ASP A 137 -31.22 9.91 -3.30
N ARG A 138 -31.86 9.10 -4.16
CA ARG A 138 -31.44 8.94 -5.56
C ARG A 138 -31.56 10.25 -6.32
N ALA A 139 -32.68 10.96 -6.20
CA ALA A 139 -32.88 12.24 -6.85
C ALA A 139 -31.82 13.26 -6.43
N TYR A 140 -31.50 13.31 -5.13
CA TYR A 140 -30.43 14.14 -4.59
C TYR A 140 -29.07 13.79 -5.21
N LEU A 141 -28.67 12.51 -5.22
CA LEU A 141 -27.38 12.09 -5.76
C LEU A 141 -27.25 12.30 -7.27
N VAL A 142 -28.32 12.13 -8.05
CA VAL A 142 -28.31 12.46 -9.48
C VAL A 142 -28.05 13.95 -9.68
N GLN A 143 -28.79 14.80 -8.96
CA GLN A 143 -28.61 16.25 -9.07
C GLN A 143 -27.19 16.67 -8.65
N GLU A 144 -26.68 16.11 -7.55
CA GLU A 144 -25.33 16.35 -7.08
C GLU A 144 -24.27 15.92 -8.10
N PHE A 145 -24.45 14.75 -8.71
CA PHE A 145 -23.59 14.25 -9.77
C PHE A 145 -23.59 15.20 -10.98
N GLU A 146 -24.76 15.55 -11.52
CA GLU A 146 -24.87 16.40 -12.72
C GLU A 146 -24.32 17.81 -12.50
N THR A 147 -24.52 18.37 -11.31
CA THR A 147 -24.19 19.78 -11.03
C THR A 147 -22.78 19.99 -10.51
N ARG A 148 -22.22 19.02 -9.76
CA ARG A 148 -20.93 19.18 -9.07
C ARG A 148 -19.86 18.19 -9.51
N ILE A 149 -20.21 16.95 -9.84
CA ILE A 149 -19.23 15.90 -10.15
C ILE A 149 -18.96 15.84 -11.66
N PHE A 150 -19.98 15.67 -12.47
CA PHE A 150 -19.88 15.52 -13.92
C PHE A 150 -19.10 16.65 -14.61
N PRO A 151 -19.29 17.95 -14.27
CA PRO A 151 -18.58 19.05 -14.93
C PRO A 151 -17.06 19.03 -14.74
N VAL A 152 -16.55 18.32 -13.72
CA VAL A 152 -15.10 18.20 -13.45
C VAL A 152 -14.53 16.85 -13.90
N LEU A 153 -15.37 15.91 -14.35
CA LEU A 153 -14.89 14.65 -14.91
C LEU A 153 -14.33 14.90 -16.32
N THR A 154 -13.14 14.37 -16.58
CA THR A 154 -12.54 14.35 -17.91
C THR A 154 -12.49 12.90 -18.40
N PRO A 155 -13.43 12.47 -19.26
CA PRO A 155 -13.39 11.14 -19.85
C PRO A 155 -12.12 10.97 -20.70
N LEU A 156 -11.38 9.90 -20.45
CA LEU A 156 -10.16 9.58 -21.18
C LEU A 156 -10.45 8.39 -22.12
N ALA A 157 -10.40 8.62 -23.43
CA ALA A 157 -10.53 7.56 -24.41
C ALA A 157 -9.18 6.85 -24.61
N VAL A 158 -9.21 5.52 -24.65
CA VAL A 158 -8.03 4.68 -24.90
C VAL A 158 -8.22 3.96 -26.23
N ASP A 159 -7.35 4.25 -27.19
CA ASP A 159 -7.32 3.57 -28.49
C ASP A 159 -5.87 3.32 -28.96
N PRO A 160 -5.63 2.34 -29.85
CA PRO A 160 -4.28 1.99 -30.30
C PRO A 160 -3.53 3.10 -31.06
N GLY A 161 -4.24 4.14 -31.52
CA GLY A 161 -3.68 5.24 -32.31
C GLY A 161 -3.07 6.39 -31.50
N HIS A 162 -3.29 6.42 -30.17
CA HIS A 162 -2.80 7.48 -29.29
C HIS A 162 -2.00 6.92 -28.10
N PRO A 163 -1.03 7.70 -27.56
CA PRO A 163 -0.34 7.33 -26.33
C PRO A 163 -1.32 7.13 -25.17
N PHE A 164 -1.04 6.14 -24.32
CA PHE A 164 -1.83 5.90 -23.13
C PHE A 164 -1.86 7.15 -22.24
N PRO A 165 -3.03 7.57 -21.72
CA PRO A 165 -3.14 8.80 -20.96
C PRO A 165 -2.35 8.72 -19.64
N TYR A 166 -1.87 9.88 -19.18
CA TYR A 166 -1.24 9.98 -17.86
C TYR A 166 -2.28 9.67 -16.77
N ILE A 167 -1.93 8.75 -15.88
CA ILE A 167 -2.70 8.43 -14.68
C ILE A 167 -1.93 8.95 -13.48
N SER A 168 -2.54 9.84 -12.69
CA SER A 168 -1.92 10.37 -11.49
C SER A 168 -1.72 9.28 -10.44
N SER A 169 -0.60 9.33 -9.71
CA SER A 169 -0.43 8.52 -8.51
C SER A 169 -1.49 8.89 -7.47
N LEU A 170 -1.97 7.88 -6.74
CA LEU A 170 -3.02 7.99 -5.72
C LEU A 170 -4.38 8.54 -6.22
N SER A 171 -4.60 8.65 -7.54
CA SER A 171 -5.92 8.95 -8.05
C SER A 171 -6.74 7.67 -8.24
N LEU A 172 -8.01 7.73 -7.87
CA LEU A 172 -8.99 6.71 -8.22
C LEU A 172 -9.47 6.97 -9.64
N ASN A 173 -9.35 5.96 -10.50
CA ASN A 173 -9.84 6.01 -11.88
C ASN A 173 -10.83 4.85 -12.05
N LEU A 174 -11.92 5.10 -12.79
CA LEU A 174 -12.92 4.08 -13.12
C LEU A 174 -12.64 3.62 -14.56
N ALA A 175 -12.39 2.33 -14.74
CA ALA A 175 -12.01 1.71 -16.01
C ALA A 175 -12.97 0.58 -16.39
#